data_AF-A0AA42X123-F1
#
_entry.id   AF-A0AA42X123-F1
#
_cell.length_a   1.000
_cell.length_b   1.000
_cell.length_c   1.000
_cell.angle_alpha   90.00
_cell.angle_beta   90.00
_cell.angle_gamma   90.00
#
_symmetry.space_group_name_H-M   'P 1'
#
loop_
_entity.id
_entity.type
_entity.pdbx_description
1 polymer ?
#
loop_
_entity_poly.entity_id
_entity_poly.type
_entity_poly.pdbx_seq_one_letter_code
_entity_poly.pdbx_strand_id
1 'polypeptide(L)' 'ALGRKSWLFCGSDRGGQRAATMYSLIATARMNDVDPQAWLADVLARINDLPASRLDELLPWNWSGSLSPGGVAVQ' A
#
# COMPACT_ATOMS: atom_id res chain seq x y z
N ALA A 1 -18.79 -22.39 8.55
CA ALA A 1 -17.36 -22.48 8.19
C ALA A 1 -17.12 -21.81 6.82
N LEU A 2 -16.87 -20.50 6.81
CA LEU A 2 -16.60 -19.68 5.61
C LEU A 2 -15.08 -19.45 5.45
N GLY A 3 -14.29 -20.53 5.46
CA GLY A 3 -12.81 -20.43 5.48
C GLY A 3 -12.09 -21.05 4.28
N ARG A 4 -12.78 -21.85 3.45
CA ARG A 4 -12.16 -22.60 2.34
C ARG A 4 -12.43 -22.06 0.94
N LYS A 5 -13.27 -21.01 0.81
CA LYS A 5 -13.62 -20.41 -0.50
C LYS A 5 -12.86 -19.13 -0.83
N SER A 6 -12.06 -18.58 0.10
CA SER A 6 -11.28 -17.35 -0.14
C SER A 6 -9.97 -17.58 -0.92
N TRP A 7 -9.62 -18.84 -1.24
CA TRP A 7 -8.40 -19.20 -1.97
C TRP A 7 -8.58 -19.33 -3.49
N LEU A 8 -9.74 -18.92 -4.03
CA LEU A 8 -9.97 -18.87 -5.48
C LEU A 8 -9.35 -17.62 -6.14
N PHE A 9 -8.09 -17.32 -5.81
CA PHE A 9 -7.16 -16.75 -6.80
C PHE A 9 -6.58 -17.85 -7.71
N CYS A 10 -7.07 -19.11 -7.61
CA CYS A 10 -6.83 -20.22 -8.53
C CYS A 10 -7.43 -19.98 -9.93
N GLY A 11 -6.85 -19.03 -10.64
CA GLY A 11 -7.04 -18.81 -12.08
C GLY A 11 -5.95 -17.93 -12.69
N SER A 12 -5.14 -17.25 -11.87
CA SER A 12 -4.02 -16.44 -12.33
C SER A 12 -2.97 -16.31 -11.23
N ASP A 13 -1.83 -16.99 -11.40
CA ASP A 13 -0.66 -16.84 -10.51
C ASP A 13 -0.25 -15.38 -10.36
N ARG A 14 -0.40 -14.60 -11.44
CA ARG A 14 -0.17 -13.14 -11.43
C ARG A 14 -1.15 -12.42 -10.50
N GLY A 15 -2.40 -12.85 -10.43
CA GLY A 15 -3.40 -12.31 -9.51
C GLY A 15 -3.05 -12.59 -8.05
N GLY A 16 -2.64 -13.84 -7.75
CA GLY A 16 -2.17 -14.23 -6.42
C GLY A 16 -0.91 -13.46 -5.99
N GLN A 17 0.05 -13.30 -6.90
CA GLN A 17 1.28 -12.56 -6.62
C GLN A 17 1.00 -11.08 -6.35
N ARG A 18 0.15 -10.44 -7.15
CA ARG A 18 -0.26 -9.04 -6.92
C ARG A 18 -0.97 -8.86 -5.58
N ALA A 19 -1.85 -9.78 -5.22
CA ALA A 19 -2.51 -9.77 -3.92
C ALA A 19 -1.49 -9.91 -2.78
N ALA A 20 -0.56 -10.87 -2.88
CA ALA A 20 0.50 -11.06 -1.89
C ALA A 20 1.39 -9.81 -1.73
N THR A 21 1.74 -9.15 -2.83
CA THR A 21 2.49 -7.87 -2.80
C THR A 21 1.69 -6.79 -2.07
N MET A 22 0.40 -6.62 -2.39
CA MET A 22 -0.45 -5.64 -1.71
C MET A 22 -0.56 -5.93 -0.20
N TYR A 23 -0.77 -7.18 0.20
CA TYR A 23 -0.80 -7.56 1.62
C TYR A 23 0.53 -7.26 2.32
N SER A 24 1.65 -7.51 1.64
CA SER A 24 2.98 -7.21 2.17
C SER A 24 3.18 -5.71 2.38
N LEU A 25 2.78 -4.87 1.41
CA LEU A 25 2.86 -3.41 1.53
C LEU A 25 2.00 -2.87 2.68
N ILE A 26 0.77 -3.38 2.83
CA ILE A 26 -0.13 -3.00 3.94
C ILE A 26 0.49 -3.39 5.28
N ALA A 27 1.07 -4.58 5.38
CA ALA A 27 1.75 -5.03 6.60
C ALA A 27 2.94 -4.12 6.94
N THR A 28 3.73 -3.72 5.95
CA THR A 28 4.85 -2.80 6.14
C THR A 28 4.40 -1.44 6.65
N ALA A 29 3.35 -0.85 6.08
CA ALA A 29 2.81 0.43 6.57
C ALA A 29 2.36 0.35 8.03
N ARG A 30 1.63 -0.72 8.39
CA ARG A 30 1.20 -0.96 9.78
C ARG A 30 2.37 -1.14 10.74
N MET A 31 3.43 -1.83 10.32
CA MET A 31 4.64 -2.01 11.14
C MET A 31 5.42 -0.72 11.38
N ASN A 32 5.18 0.33 10.57
CA ASN A 32 5.80 1.65 10.72
C ASN A 32 4.84 2.68 11.34
N ASP A 33 3.72 2.24 11.92
CA ASP A 33 2.67 3.12 12.48
C ASP A 33 2.11 4.15 11.49
N VAL A 34 2.14 3.82 10.20
CA VAL A 34 1.62 4.67 9.10
C VAL A 34 0.25 4.18 8.68
N ASP A 35 -0.69 5.11 8.43
CA ASP A 35 -1.99 4.77 7.86
C ASP A 35 -1.83 4.13 6.47
N PRO A 36 -2.16 2.84 6.30
CA PRO A 36 -1.88 2.13 5.05
C PRO A 36 -2.67 2.68 3.87
N GLN A 37 -3.86 3.25 4.12
CA GLN A 37 -4.72 3.78 3.07
C GLN A 37 -4.14 5.09 2.51
N ALA A 38 -3.82 6.04 3.39
CA ALA A 38 -3.27 7.33 3.02
C ALA A 38 -1.90 7.18 2.36
N TRP A 39 -1.04 6.32 2.91
CA TRP A 39 0.26 6.03 2.32
C TRP A 39 0.14 5.40 0.94
N LEU A 40 -0.67 4.34 0.79
CA LEU A 40 -0.82 3.67 -0.51
C LEU A 40 -1.44 4.60 -1.56
N ALA A 41 -2.38 5.46 -1.17
CA ALA A 41 -2.97 6.44 -2.08
C ALA A 41 -1.93 7.45 -2.60
N ASP A 42 -1.07 7.97 -1.71
CA ASP A 42 -0.01 8.91 -2.09
C ASP A 42 1.07 8.22 -2.95
N VAL A 43 1.48 7.00 -2.58
CA VAL A 43 2.42 6.20 -3.37
C VAL A 43 1.88 5.94 -4.77
N LEU A 44 0.63 5.46 -4.90
CA LEU A 44 0.03 5.18 -6.21
C LEU A 44 -0.19 6.44 -7.06
N ALA A 45 -0.44 7.59 -6.43
CA ALA A 45 -0.56 8.87 -7.14
C ALA A 45 0.80 9.35 -7.69
N ARG A 46 1.89 9.14 -6.95
CA ARG A 46 3.21 9.70 -7.28
C ARG A 46 4.15 8.74 -8.01
N ILE A 47 3.92 7.42 -7.94
CA ILE A 47 4.84 6.40 -8.47
C ILE A 47 5.09 6.52 -9.98
N ASN A 48 4.11 7.04 -10.74
CA ASN A 48 4.27 7.24 -12.18
C ASN A 48 5.06 8.51 -12.53
N ASP A 49 5.06 9.50 -11.64
CA ASP A 49 5.68 10.80 -11.87
C ASP A 49 7.09 10.91 -11.26
N LEU A 50 7.40 10.05 -10.28
CA LEU A 50 8.69 10.04 -9.60
C LEU A 50 9.74 9.22 -10.37
N PRO A 51 10.95 9.75 -10.57
CA PRO A 51 12.05 8.96 -11.11
C PRO A 51 12.44 7.86 -10.13
N ALA A 52 12.85 6.69 -10.65
CA ALA A 52 13.20 5.52 -9.86
C ALA A 52 14.26 5.79 -8.76
N SER A 53 15.10 6.81 -8.95
CA SER A 53 16.13 7.24 -8.01
C SER A 53 15.59 7.93 -6.75
N ARG A 54 14.29 8.24 -6.68
CA ARG A 54 13.64 8.92 -5.54
C ARG A 54 12.51 8.08 -4.93
N LEU A 55 12.41 6.80 -5.27
CA LEU A 55 11.41 5.90 -4.70
C LEU A 55 11.60 5.71 -3.19
N ASP A 56 12.79 5.95 -2.68
CA ASP A 56 13.10 5.95 -1.25
C ASP A 56 12.33 7.01 -0.46
N GLU A 57 11.92 8.11 -1.09
CA GLU A 57 11.04 9.12 -0.49
C GLU A 57 9.61 8.60 -0.25
N LEU A 58 9.20 7.58 -1.01
CA LEU A 58 7.89 6.93 -0.88
C LEU A 58 7.86 5.82 0.18
N LEU A 59 9.01 5.45 0.74
CA LEU A 59 9.06 4.40 1.76
C LEU A 59 8.36 4.87 3.04
N PRO A 60 7.66 3.98 3.76
CA PRO A 60 6.76 4.40 4.83
C PRO A 60 7.48 5.10 5.99
N TRP A 61 8.78 4.85 6.19
CA TRP A 61 9.61 5.54 7.20
C TRP A 61 10.10 6.93 6.76
N ASN A 62 10.12 7.22 5.46
CA ASN A 62 10.48 8.53 4.91
C ASN A 62 9.24 9.33 4.47
N TRP A 63 8.05 8.72 4.55
CA TRP A 63 6.82 9.30 4.07
C TRP A 63 6.35 10.41 5.01
N SER A 64 6.45 11.65 4.54
CA SER A 64 6.09 12.86 5.31
C SER A 64 4.61 13.24 5.22
N GLY A 65 3.75 12.36 4.69
CA GLY A 65 2.29 12.60 4.61
C GLY A 65 1.92 13.85 3.81
N SER A 66 2.73 14.19 2.79
CA SER A 66 2.79 15.56 2.28
C SER A 66 1.57 16.07 1.50
N LEU A 67 0.44 15.38 1.42
CA LEU A 67 -0.79 15.92 0.82
C LEU A 67 -2.02 15.17 1.35
N SER A 68 -2.64 15.75 2.37
CA SER A 68 -4.09 15.67 2.48
C SER A 68 -4.69 17.01 2.04
N PRO A 69 -5.29 17.11 0.84
CA PRO A 69 -6.32 18.12 0.58
C PRO A 69 -7.68 17.73 1.17
N GLY A 70 -7.73 16.81 2.14
CA GLY A 70 -8.97 16.33 2.75
C GLY A 70 -8.68 15.67 4.09
N GLY A 71 -8.37 16.48 5.10
CA GLY A 71 -8.12 16.02 6.45
C GLY A 71 -9.31 15.22 6.96
N VAL A 72 -9.10 13.93 7.19
CA VAL A 72 -9.83 13.21 8.22
C VAL A 72 -8.77 12.77 9.21
N ALA A 73 -8.59 13.61 10.23
CA ALA A 73 -7.96 13.21 11.47
C ALA A 73 -8.79 12.03 12.03
N VAL A 74 -8.18 10.86 12.12
CA VAL A 74 -8.69 9.80 12.98
C VAL A 74 -7.97 9.98 14.31
N GLN A 75 -8.73 10.47 15.29
CA GLN A 75 -8.43 10.32 16.72
C GLN A 75 -8.40 8.84 17.10
#